data_AF-A0A6I2ULR4-F1
#
_entry.id   AF-A0A6I2ULR4-F1
#
_cell.length_a   1.000
_cell.length_b   1.000
_cell.length_c   1.000
_cell.angle_alpha   90.00
_cell.angle_beta   90.00
_cell.angle_gamma   90.00
#
_symmetry.space_group_name_H-M   'P 1'
#
loop_
_entity.id
_entity.type
_entity.pdbx_description
1 polymer ?
#
loop_
_entity_poly.entity_id
_entity_poly.type
_entity_poly.pdbx_seq_one_letter_code
_entity_poly.pdbx_strand_id
1 'polypeptide(L)'
;MHTRRISCLQNLLYEEGKVDYLAFSYYMSFASAFDSEDKRHMGKEVKNPFVKANDWGWQIDPVGLRYTLNVLQERYEMPLMIVENGIGLHEHEEADGIIHDDARIEYFANHITEMKKAVELDGVALMGYCPWGPIDIVSASTGEMEKRYGFIYVDKNNKGEGTLNRKPKKSFYWYKRVIETNGENLSREIEIG
;
A
#
# COMPACT_ATOMS: atom_id res chain seq x y z
N MET A 1 -36.66 -33.89 4.65
CA MET A 1 -36.04 -33.77 3.31
C MET A 1 -35.81 -32.32 2.83
N HIS A 2 -36.32 -31.28 3.50
CA HIS A 2 -36.20 -29.88 3.02
C HIS A 2 -34.87 -29.18 3.35
N THR A 3 -34.17 -29.55 4.44
CA THR A 3 -32.92 -28.90 4.87
C THR A 3 -31.68 -29.29 4.06
N ARG A 4 -31.66 -30.48 3.43
CA ARG A 4 -30.53 -30.93 2.60
C ARG A 4 -30.45 -30.27 1.21
N ARG A 5 -31.56 -29.73 0.70
CA ARG A 5 -31.59 -29.02 -0.60
C ARG A 5 -31.06 -27.59 -0.47
N ILE A 6 -31.34 -26.91 0.65
CA ILE A 6 -30.82 -25.57 0.92
C ILE A 6 -29.29 -25.60 1.09
N SER A 7 -28.75 -26.58 1.82
CA SER A 7 -27.29 -26.71 1.98
C SER A 7 -26.57 -27.04 0.66
N CYS A 8 -27.19 -27.83 -0.23
CA CYS A 8 -26.62 -28.16 -1.53
C CYS A 8 -26.59 -26.95 -2.47
N LEU A 9 -27.68 -26.18 -2.56
CA LEU A 9 -27.75 -24.96 -3.36
C LEU A 9 -26.81 -23.88 -2.83
N GLN A 10 -26.67 -23.77 -1.51
CA GLN A 10 -25.75 -22.83 -0.88
C GLN A 10 -24.28 -23.23 -1.13
N ASN A 11 -23.96 -24.53 -1.10
CA ASN A 11 -22.63 -25.00 -1.46
C ASN A 11 -22.31 -24.79 -2.96
N LEU A 12 -23.29 -24.97 -3.84
CA LEU A 12 -23.15 -24.64 -5.27
C LEU A 12 -22.89 -23.14 -5.48
N LEU A 13 -23.63 -22.26 -4.78
CA LEU A 13 -23.38 -20.82 -4.80
C LEU A 13 -21.97 -20.46 -4.30
N TYR A 14 -21.45 -21.17 -3.30
CA TYR A 14 -20.09 -20.97 -2.81
C TYR A 14 -19.01 -21.51 -3.76
N GLU A 15 -19.31 -22.54 -4.55
CA GLU A 15 -18.38 -23.04 -5.57
C GLU A 15 -18.37 -22.18 -6.83
N GLU A 16 -19.54 -21.72 -7.29
CA GLU A 16 -19.70 -20.90 -8.49
C GLU A 16 -19.35 -19.42 -8.26
N GLY A 17 -19.37 -18.95 -7.01
CA GLY A 17 -19.13 -17.55 -6.65
C GLY A 17 -17.71 -17.23 -6.17
N LYS A 18 -16.73 -18.11 -6.41
CA LYS A 18 -15.33 -17.84 -6.05
C LYS A 18 -14.76 -16.71 -6.90
N VAL A 19 -13.94 -15.87 -6.28
CA VAL A 19 -13.20 -14.82 -7.00
C VAL A 19 -12.12 -15.44 -7.88
N ASP A 20 -11.71 -14.73 -8.94
CA ASP A 20 -10.65 -15.19 -9.85
C ASP A 20 -9.23 -14.86 -9.34
N TYR A 21 -9.12 -13.84 -8.48
CA TYR A 21 -7.86 -13.35 -7.91
C TYR A 21 -8.11 -12.70 -6.55
N LEU A 22 -7.04 -12.51 -5.77
CA LEU A 22 -7.09 -11.87 -4.46
C LEU A 22 -6.47 -10.46 -4.54
N ALA A 23 -7.33 -9.46 -4.46
CA ALA A 23 -6.93 -8.06 -4.32
C ALA A 23 -6.73 -7.70 -2.84
N PHE A 24 -5.62 -7.04 -2.51
CA PHE A 24 -5.37 -6.59 -1.14
C PHE A 24 -4.65 -5.24 -1.08
N SER A 25 -4.78 -4.59 0.08
CA SER A 25 -4.03 -3.41 0.45
C SER A 25 -2.90 -3.77 1.40
N TYR A 26 -1.76 -3.10 1.26
CA TYR A 26 -0.64 -3.22 2.19
C TYR A 26 -0.08 -1.87 2.54
N TYR A 27 0.08 -1.60 3.83
CA TYR A 27 0.63 -0.34 4.34
C TYR A 27 1.67 -0.55 5.43
N MET A 28 1.42 -1.52 6.32
CA MET A 28 2.18 -1.77 7.54
C MET A 28 2.00 -3.22 8.01
N SER A 29 2.88 -3.65 8.90
CA SER A 29 2.75 -4.89 9.67
C SER A 29 2.51 -4.58 11.16
N PHE A 30 2.07 -5.60 11.91
CA PHE A 30 1.87 -5.53 13.35
C PHE A 30 2.66 -6.63 14.05
N ALA A 31 3.11 -6.36 15.27
CA ALA A 31 3.63 -7.38 16.19
C ALA A 31 2.62 -7.61 17.31
N SER A 32 2.40 -8.86 17.70
CA SER A 32 1.51 -9.23 18.81
C SER A 32 2.30 -9.96 19.89
N ALA A 33 2.06 -9.62 21.14
CA ALA A 33 2.60 -10.30 22.31
C ALA A 33 1.49 -11.09 23.02
N PHE A 34 1.89 -12.18 23.69
CA PHE A 34 0.96 -12.92 24.55
C PHE A 34 0.37 -12.00 25.63
N ASP A 35 -0.94 -12.10 25.83
CA ASP A 35 -1.68 -11.38 26.83
C ASP A 35 -2.54 -12.36 27.63
N SER A 36 -2.19 -12.58 28.90
CA SER A 36 -2.92 -13.49 29.79
C SER A 36 -4.34 -13.01 30.11
N GLU A 37 -4.64 -11.73 29.91
CA GLU A 37 -5.96 -11.14 30.17
C GLU A 37 -6.88 -11.19 28.93
N ASP A 38 -6.32 -11.42 27.73
CA ASP A 38 -7.09 -11.51 26.50
C ASP A 38 -7.75 -12.89 26.33
N LYS A 39 -9.03 -12.96 26.73
CA LYS A 39 -9.86 -14.17 26.59
C LYS A 39 -10.09 -14.60 25.13
N ARG A 40 -9.79 -13.75 24.14
CA ARG A 40 -9.94 -14.06 22.71
C ARG A 40 -8.68 -14.66 22.10
N HIS A 41 -7.58 -14.73 22.84
CA HIS A 41 -6.28 -15.26 22.37
C HIS A 41 -5.77 -14.59 21.09
N MET A 42 -6.11 -13.32 20.87
CA MET A 42 -5.61 -12.49 19.77
C MET A 42 -4.25 -11.87 20.12
N GLY A 43 -3.94 -11.81 21.41
CA GLY A 43 -2.74 -11.15 21.92
C GLY A 43 -2.89 -9.63 21.91
N LYS A 44 -1.88 -8.95 22.41
CA LYS A 44 -1.80 -7.49 22.49
C LYS A 44 -0.86 -6.97 21.42
N GLU A 45 -1.33 -6.04 20.60
CA GLU A 45 -0.48 -5.33 19.65
C GLU A 45 0.63 -4.56 20.40
N VAL A 46 1.86 -4.75 19.94
CA VAL A 46 3.07 -4.09 20.47
C VAL A 46 3.85 -3.45 19.33
N LYS A 47 4.63 -2.41 19.66
CA LYS A 47 5.52 -1.78 18.68
C LYS A 47 6.64 -2.73 18.29
N ASN A 48 6.92 -2.82 16.99
CA ASN A 48 8.07 -3.55 16.49
C ASN A 48 9.32 -2.65 16.56
N PRO A 49 10.33 -2.96 17.39
CA PRO A 49 11.50 -2.10 17.58
C PRO A 49 12.46 -2.09 16.38
N PHE A 50 12.24 -2.94 15.37
CA PHE A 50 13.13 -3.09 14.22
C PHE A 50 12.71 -2.26 13.00
N VAL A 51 11.54 -1.61 13.05
CA VAL A 51 11.00 -0.81 11.94
C VAL A 51 10.68 0.60 12.39
N LYS A 52 10.79 1.56 11.47
CA LYS A 52 10.36 2.94 11.69
C LYS A 52 8.83 3.04 11.52
N ALA A 53 8.26 4.17 11.91
CA ALA A 53 6.88 4.52 11.63
C ALA A 53 6.79 5.95 11.09
N ASN A 54 5.73 6.27 10.34
CA ASN A 54 5.45 7.65 9.93
C ASN A 54 4.79 8.45 11.07
N ASP A 55 4.48 9.72 10.82
CA ASP A 55 3.90 10.64 11.81
C ASP A 55 2.52 10.22 12.33
N TRP A 56 1.81 9.35 11.59
CA TRP A 56 0.54 8.73 12.02
C TRP A 56 0.74 7.37 12.72
N GLY A 57 1.98 7.00 13.04
CA GLY A 57 2.31 5.76 13.74
C GLY A 57 2.24 4.49 12.88
N TRP A 58 2.12 4.62 11.55
CA TRP A 58 2.08 3.46 10.64
C TRP A 58 3.49 2.91 10.45
N GLN A 59 3.70 1.66 10.84
CA GLN A 59 5.00 0.99 10.75
C GLN A 59 5.40 0.75 9.29
N ILE A 60 6.61 1.16 8.92
CA ILE A 60 7.14 1.07 7.56
C ILE A 60 7.93 -0.24 7.45
N ASP A 61 7.28 -1.27 6.91
CA ASP A 61 7.85 -2.61 6.79
C ASP A 61 7.73 -3.13 5.34
N PRO A 62 8.71 -2.86 4.47
CA PRO A 62 8.69 -3.37 3.10
C PRO A 62 8.84 -4.90 3.03
N VAL A 63 9.55 -5.52 3.97
CA VAL A 63 9.73 -6.98 4.00
C VAL A 63 8.41 -7.67 4.34
N GLY A 64 7.59 -7.06 5.19
CA GLY A 64 6.24 -7.54 5.48
C GLY A 64 5.33 -7.63 4.24
N LEU A 65 5.58 -6.83 3.19
CA LEU A 65 4.84 -6.97 1.91
C LEU A 65 5.20 -8.30 1.24
N ARG A 66 6.48 -8.61 1.12
CA ARG A 66 6.96 -9.89 0.56
C ARG A 66 6.47 -11.07 1.39
N TYR A 67 6.49 -10.95 2.72
CA TYR A 67 5.92 -11.96 3.62
C TYR A 67 4.43 -12.18 3.33
N THR A 68 3.65 -11.10 3.22
CA THR A 68 2.21 -11.17 2.94
C THR A 68 1.92 -11.83 1.60
N LEU A 69 2.67 -11.45 0.56
CA LEU A 69 2.55 -12.05 -0.78
C LEU A 69 2.78 -13.57 -0.74
N ASN A 70 3.84 -14.02 -0.07
CA ASN A 70 4.13 -15.46 0.08
C ASN A 70 3.03 -16.19 0.87
N VAL A 71 2.61 -15.64 2.01
CA VAL A 71 1.56 -16.26 2.84
C VAL A 71 0.24 -16.39 2.08
N LEU A 72 -0.14 -15.37 1.31
CA LEU A 72 -1.37 -15.42 0.50
C LEU A 72 -1.22 -16.41 -0.66
N GLN A 73 -0.07 -16.42 -1.33
CA GLN A 73 0.21 -17.32 -2.44
C GLN A 73 0.21 -18.79 -1.99
N GLU A 74 0.92 -19.14 -0.91
CA GLU A 74 0.97 -20.50 -0.37
C GLU A 74 -0.39 -20.98 0.13
N ARG A 75 -1.21 -20.07 0.67
CA ARG A 75 -2.50 -20.41 1.25
C ARG A 75 -3.59 -20.63 0.22
N TYR A 76 -3.62 -19.81 -0.83
CA TYR A 76 -4.73 -19.78 -1.78
C TYR A 76 -4.35 -20.25 -3.18
N GLU A 77 -3.07 -20.23 -3.55
CA GLU A 77 -2.57 -20.62 -4.87
C GLU A 77 -3.28 -19.88 -6.04
N MET A 78 -3.66 -18.62 -5.81
CA MET A 78 -4.38 -17.78 -6.76
C MET A 78 -3.56 -16.54 -7.14
N PRO A 79 -3.82 -15.94 -8.32
CA PRO A 79 -3.23 -14.65 -8.66
C PRO A 79 -3.54 -13.58 -7.62
N LEU A 80 -2.56 -12.73 -7.33
CA LEU A 80 -2.66 -11.63 -6.38
C LEU A 80 -2.65 -10.30 -7.12
N MET A 81 -3.25 -9.27 -6.52
CA MET A 81 -3.14 -7.89 -7.00
C MET A 81 -3.01 -6.93 -5.81
N ILE A 82 -1.94 -6.12 -5.80
CA ILE A 82 -1.79 -5.06 -4.81
C ILE A 82 -2.58 -3.86 -5.32
N VAL A 83 -3.78 -3.66 -4.76
CA VAL A 83 -4.68 -2.57 -5.19
C VAL A 83 -4.45 -1.28 -4.41
N GLU A 84 -3.74 -1.37 -3.28
CA GLU A 84 -3.31 -0.20 -2.53
C GLU A 84 -1.95 -0.43 -1.85
N ASN A 85 -1.08 0.55 -1.98
CA ASN A 85 0.10 0.74 -1.14
C ASN A 85 0.49 2.22 -1.16
N GLY A 86 0.96 2.77 -0.05
CA GLY A 86 1.34 4.18 0.00
C GLY A 86 1.70 4.68 1.38
N ILE A 87 2.20 5.90 1.44
CA ILE A 87 2.59 6.56 2.69
C ILE A 87 1.99 7.96 2.75
N GLY A 88 1.33 8.25 3.88
CA GLY A 88 0.87 9.59 4.21
C GLY A 88 2.04 10.41 4.78
N LEU A 89 2.28 11.58 4.20
CA LEU A 89 3.35 12.50 4.57
C LEU A 89 2.82 13.93 4.68
N HIS A 90 3.43 14.72 5.56
CA HIS A 90 3.28 16.17 5.53
C HIS A 90 4.19 16.76 4.45
N GLU A 91 3.63 17.57 3.55
CA GLU A 91 4.38 18.12 2.43
C GLU A 91 3.90 19.54 2.10
N HIS A 92 4.86 20.35 1.69
CA HIS A 92 4.67 21.73 1.29
C HIS A 92 5.41 22.00 -0.01
N GLU A 93 5.00 23.04 -0.72
CA GLU A 93 5.71 23.50 -1.91
C GLU A 93 6.98 24.25 -1.49
N GLU A 94 8.11 23.90 -2.10
CA GLU A 94 9.40 24.56 -1.87
C GLU A 94 9.58 25.78 -2.78
N ALA A 95 10.64 26.56 -2.56
CA ALA A 95 10.89 27.82 -3.28
C ALA A 95 11.07 27.67 -4.80
N ASP A 96 11.41 26.47 -5.28
CA ASP A 96 11.57 26.14 -6.70
C ASP A 96 10.24 25.69 -7.37
N GLY A 97 9.14 25.65 -6.62
CA GLY A 97 7.82 25.25 -7.09
C GLY A 97 7.60 23.75 -7.17
N ILE A 98 8.55 22.94 -6.67
CA ILE A 98 8.49 21.48 -6.67
C ILE A 98 8.29 20.97 -5.24
N ILE A 99 7.51 19.91 -5.09
CA ILE A 99 7.42 19.16 -3.84
C ILE A 99 8.46 18.04 -3.89
N HIS A 100 9.52 18.16 -3.08
CA HIS A 100 10.61 17.18 -2.97
C HIS A 100 10.26 16.06 -1.98
N ASP A 101 9.47 15.10 -2.43
CA ASP A 101 8.93 14.01 -1.62
C ASP A 101 9.81 12.75 -1.61
N ASP A 102 11.09 12.92 -1.28
CA ASP A 102 12.09 11.85 -1.25
C ASP A 102 11.71 10.67 -0.33
N ALA A 103 11.05 10.96 0.80
CA ALA A 103 10.55 9.93 1.70
C ALA A 103 9.48 9.03 1.05
N ARG A 104 8.64 9.59 0.16
CA ARG A 104 7.65 8.81 -0.61
C ARG A 104 8.35 7.92 -1.63
N ILE A 105 9.34 8.46 -2.33
CA ILE A 105 10.18 7.71 -3.28
C ILE A 105 10.88 6.55 -2.56
N GLU A 106 11.50 6.80 -1.41
CA GLU A 106 12.15 5.76 -0.62
C GLU A 106 11.17 4.68 -0.18
N TYR A 107 10.00 5.06 0.33
CA TYR A 107 8.96 4.12 0.72
C TYR A 107 8.60 3.17 -0.43
N PHE A 108 8.24 3.74 -1.59
CA PHE A 108 7.84 2.95 -2.74
C PHE A 108 8.98 2.12 -3.33
N ALA A 109 10.19 2.68 -3.45
CA ALA A 109 11.35 1.95 -3.95
C ALA A 109 11.63 0.70 -3.10
N ASN A 110 11.53 0.81 -1.77
CA ASN A 110 11.76 -0.31 -0.86
C ASN A 110 10.66 -1.38 -0.98
N HIS A 111 9.37 -0.99 -1.07
CA HIS A 111 8.27 -1.94 -1.22
C HIS A 111 8.27 -2.62 -2.59
N ILE A 112 8.52 -1.88 -3.67
CA ILE A 112 8.62 -2.44 -5.02
C ILE A 112 9.81 -3.40 -5.13
N THR A 113 10.93 -3.10 -4.46
CA THR A 113 12.07 -4.05 -4.40
C THR A 113 11.67 -5.38 -3.76
N GLU A 114 10.96 -5.37 -2.64
CA GLU A 114 10.50 -6.60 -1.97
C GLU A 114 9.39 -7.31 -2.75
N MET A 115 8.50 -6.57 -3.40
CA MET A 115 7.51 -7.09 -4.34
C MET A 115 8.15 -7.82 -5.52
N LYS A 116 9.18 -7.23 -6.15
CA LYS A 116 9.94 -7.87 -7.23
C LYS A 116 10.58 -9.18 -6.77
N LYS A 117 11.21 -9.19 -5.59
CA LYS A 117 11.76 -10.43 -5.01
C LYS A 117 10.70 -11.51 -4.83
N ALA A 118 9.49 -11.15 -4.40
CA ALA A 118 8.39 -12.11 -4.27
C ALA A 118 8.01 -12.75 -5.61
N VAL A 119 7.99 -11.97 -6.69
CA VAL A 119 7.70 -12.46 -8.04
C VAL A 119 8.86 -13.29 -8.61
N GLU A 120 10.07 -12.73 -8.59
CA GLU A 120 11.24 -13.28 -9.30
C GLU A 120 11.91 -14.43 -8.56
N LEU A 121 11.97 -14.37 -7.23
CA LEU A 121 12.68 -15.35 -6.40
C LEU A 121 11.73 -16.37 -5.75
N ASP A 122 10.55 -15.91 -5.33
CA ASP A 122 9.60 -16.76 -4.60
C ASP A 122 8.49 -17.35 -5.49
N GLY A 123 8.36 -16.86 -6.73
CA GLY A 123 7.40 -17.39 -7.71
C GLY A 123 5.94 -16.95 -7.50
N VAL A 124 5.70 -15.84 -6.79
CA VAL A 124 4.36 -15.29 -6.57
C VAL A 124 3.73 -14.83 -7.88
N ALA A 125 2.49 -15.25 -8.13
CA ALA A 125 1.71 -14.84 -9.30
C ALA A 125 1.05 -13.47 -9.05
N LEU A 126 1.78 -12.39 -9.31
CA LEU A 126 1.29 -11.02 -9.09
C LEU A 126 0.83 -10.35 -10.41
N MET A 127 -0.43 -9.93 -10.46
CA MET A 127 -1.04 -9.31 -11.64
C MET A 127 -0.66 -7.84 -11.83
N GLY A 128 -0.43 -7.12 -10.73
CA GLY A 128 -0.20 -5.68 -10.79
C GLY A 128 -0.09 -5.02 -9.44
N TYR A 129 0.25 -3.73 -9.49
CA TYR A 129 0.54 -2.88 -8.35
C TYR A 129 -0.02 -1.48 -8.58
N CYS A 130 -0.95 -1.06 -7.71
CA CYS A 130 -1.62 0.23 -7.79
C CYS A 130 -1.37 1.04 -6.51
N PRO A 131 -0.54 2.10 -6.57
CA PRO A 131 -0.37 3.02 -5.46
C PRO A 131 -1.69 3.66 -5.03
N TRP A 132 -1.87 3.80 -3.72
CA TRP A 132 -3.03 4.49 -3.16
C TRP A 132 -2.92 6.00 -3.36
N GLY A 133 -4.02 6.61 -3.80
CA GLY A 133 -4.14 8.05 -3.94
C GLY A 133 -3.07 8.66 -4.85
N PRO A 134 -2.94 8.27 -6.13
CA PRO A 134 -1.90 8.79 -7.04
C PRO A 134 -1.96 10.32 -7.24
N ILE A 135 -3.10 10.92 -6.92
CA ILE A 135 -3.32 12.35 -6.73
C ILE A 135 -3.72 12.59 -5.28
N ASP A 136 -3.31 13.72 -4.70
CA ASP A 136 -3.72 14.08 -3.34
C ASP A 136 -5.25 14.10 -3.20
N ILE A 137 -5.73 13.37 -2.20
CA ILE A 137 -7.15 13.22 -1.84
C ILE A 137 -7.32 13.47 -0.34
N VAL A 138 -8.58 13.69 0.08
CA VAL A 138 -8.93 13.71 1.50
C VAL A 138 -8.71 12.31 2.08
N SER A 139 -7.84 12.21 3.09
CA SER A 139 -7.53 10.92 3.72
C SER A 139 -8.75 10.29 4.39
N ALA A 140 -8.88 8.96 4.27
CA ALA A 140 -10.03 8.23 4.79
C ALA A 140 -10.11 8.22 6.33
N SER A 141 -8.96 8.05 7.00
CA SER A 141 -8.91 7.87 8.46
C SER A 141 -9.16 9.14 9.26
N THR A 142 -8.67 10.28 8.77
CA THR A 142 -8.62 11.54 9.53
C THR A 142 -9.34 12.68 8.82
N GLY A 143 -9.77 12.51 7.57
CA GLY A 143 -10.42 13.57 6.80
C GLY A 143 -9.48 14.71 6.42
N GLU A 144 -8.16 14.48 6.44
CA GLU A 144 -7.13 15.50 6.23
C GLU A 144 -6.67 15.54 4.78
N MET A 145 -6.54 16.75 4.22
CA MET A 145 -5.79 17.05 2.99
C MET A 145 -4.28 17.11 3.25
N GLU A 146 -3.87 17.49 4.46
CA GLU A 146 -2.45 17.63 4.82
C GLU A 146 -1.74 16.28 5.00
N LYS A 147 -2.50 15.18 5.14
CA LYS A 147 -1.99 13.81 5.02
C LYS A 147 -1.94 13.43 3.54
N ARG A 148 -0.84 13.78 2.87
CA ARG A 148 -0.70 13.66 1.41
C ARG A 148 -0.13 12.30 0.99
N TYR A 149 -0.67 11.75 -0.09
CA TYR A 149 -0.29 10.44 -0.64
C TYR A 149 0.21 10.51 -2.07
N GLY A 150 -0.25 11.49 -2.84
CA GLY A 150 -0.15 11.41 -4.29
C GLY A 150 1.18 11.79 -4.87
N PHE A 151 1.41 11.30 -6.07
CA PHE A 151 2.46 11.79 -6.95
C PHE A 151 2.09 13.16 -7.56
N ILE A 152 0.80 13.49 -7.56
CA ILE A 152 0.26 14.77 -8.02
C ILE A 152 -0.25 15.55 -6.80
N TYR A 153 0.39 16.67 -6.53
CA TYR A 153 -0.03 17.62 -5.50
C TYR A 153 -1.34 18.30 -5.91
N VAL A 154 -2.24 18.51 -4.95
CA VAL A 154 -3.43 19.36 -5.11
C VAL A 154 -3.33 20.51 -4.12
N ASP A 155 -3.42 21.73 -4.66
CA ASP A 155 -3.43 22.96 -3.88
C ASP A 155 -4.76 23.11 -3.12
N LYS A 156 -4.83 22.43 -1.98
CA LYS A 156 -5.90 22.50 -0.99
C LYS A 156 -5.36 22.13 0.39
N ASN A 157 -5.80 22.84 1.42
CA ASN A 157 -5.47 22.54 2.82
C ASN A 157 -6.69 22.08 3.64
N ASN A 158 -6.47 21.79 4.92
CA ASN A 158 -7.53 21.31 5.83
C ASN A 158 -8.63 22.35 6.10
N LYS A 159 -8.37 23.65 5.87
CA LYS A 159 -9.37 24.73 6.00
C LYS A 159 -10.22 24.91 4.74
N GLY A 160 -9.96 24.12 3.69
CA GLY A 160 -10.63 24.24 2.40
C GLY A 160 -10.09 25.38 1.53
N GLU A 161 -8.98 26.01 1.92
CA GLU A 161 -8.30 27.05 1.14
C GLU A 161 -7.38 26.40 0.09
N GLY A 162 -7.19 27.07 -1.04
CA GLY A 162 -6.35 26.62 -2.14
C GLY A 162 -7.05 26.72 -3.50
N THR A 163 -6.28 26.73 -4.58
CA THR A 163 -6.78 26.92 -5.95
C THR A 163 -7.28 25.65 -6.62
N LEU A 164 -7.07 24.48 -6.00
CA LEU A 164 -7.20 23.15 -6.61
C LEU A 164 -6.27 22.93 -7.82
N ASN A 165 -5.26 23.77 -8.04
CA ASN A 165 -4.28 23.51 -9.08
C ASN A 165 -3.51 22.21 -8.80
N ARG A 166 -3.17 21.49 -9.87
CA ARG A 166 -2.43 20.22 -9.80
C ARG A 166 -0.99 20.47 -10.22
N LYS A 167 -0.05 19.92 -9.46
CA LYS A 167 1.39 20.01 -9.74
C LYS A 167 2.02 18.63 -9.60
N PRO A 168 2.88 18.19 -10.55
CA PRO A 168 3.65 16.97 -10.37
C PRO A 168 4.66 17.15 -9.23
N LYS A 169 4.73 16.19 -8.31
CA LYS A 169 5.79 16.11 -7.29
C LYS A 169 7.03 15.44 -7.89
N LYS A 170 8.16 15.43 -7.19
CA LYS A 170 9.36 14.70 -7.62
C LYS A 170 9.07 13.22 -7.88
N SER A 171 8.26 12.60 -7.02
CA SER A 171 7.82 11.21 -7.15
C SER A 171 6.99 10.93 -8.40
N PHE A 172 6.35 11.92 -9.03
CA PHE A 172 5.66 11.75 -10.31
C PHE A 172 6.61 11.29 -11.40
N TYR A 173 7.72 12.03 -11.56
CA TYR A 173 8.72 11.71 -12.56
C TYR A 173 9.45 10.41 -12.23
N TRP A 174 9.66 10.14 -10.93
CA TRP A 174 10.24 8.88 -10.47
C TRP A 174 9.35 7.70 -10.85
N TYR A 175 8.05 7.76 -10.53
CA TYR A 175 7.13 6.66 -10.80
C TYR A 175 6.87 6.47 -12.30
N LYS A 176 6.91 7.55 -13.10
CA LYS A 176 6.95 7.46 -14.56
C LYS A 176 8.11 6.58 -15.04
N ARG A 177 9.32 6.81 -14.54
CA ARG A 177 10.51 6.01 -14.88
C ARG A 177 10.37 4.56 -14.41
N VAL A 178 9.81 4.32 -13.22
CA VAL A 178 9.53 2.97 -12.72
C VAL A 178 8.65 2.21 -13.72
N ILE A 179 7.56 2.82 -14.19
CA ILE A 179 6.66 2.21 -15.18
C ILE A 179 7.39 1.99 -16.52
N GLU A 180 8.10 3.00 -17.05
CA GLU A 180 8.82 2.90 -18.33
C GLU A 180 9.89 1.81 -18.35
N THR A 181 10.47 1.51 -17.18
CA THR A 181 11.49 0.48 -17.01
C THR A 181 10.91 -0.83 -16.47
N ASN A 182 9.59 -0.96 -16.35
CA ASN A 182 8.92 -2.12 -15.76
C ASN A 182 9.51 -2.51 -14.38
N GLY A 183 9.84 -1.52 -13.55
CA GLY A 183 10.43 -1.73 -12.23
C GLY A 183 11.93 -2.07 -12.22
N GLU A 184 12.64 -1.99 -13.34
CA GLU A 184 14.09 -2.21 -13.37
C GLU A 184 14.89 -1.04 -12.80
N ASN A 185 14.42 0.21 -13.00
CA ASN A 185 15.10 1.38 -12.45
C ASN A 185 14.34 1.95 -11.25
N LEU A 186 14.78 1.55 -10.06
CA LEU A 186 14.29 2.06 -8.77
C LEU A 186 15.26 3.06 -8.12
N SER A 187 16.22 3.60 -8.87
CA SER A 187 17.14 4.62 -8.35
C SER A 187 16.34 5.77 -7.73
N ARG A 188 16.83 6.33 -6.63
CA ARG A 188 16.19 7.45 -5.93
C ARG A 188 16.62 8.79 -6.51
N GLU A 189 17.72 8.80 -7.25
CA GLU A 189 18.20 9.98 -7.94
C GLU A 189 17.41 10.21 -9.22
N ILE A 190 16.91 11.43 -9.37
CA ILE A 190 16.13 11.84 -10.53
C ILE A 190 16.33 13.33 -10.79
N GLU A 191 16.69 13.65 -12.03
CA GLU A 191 16.68 15.01 -12.55
C GLU A 191 15.26 15.37 -12.96
N ILE A 192 14.78 16.51 -12.46
CA ILE A 192 13.51 17.10 -12.87
C ILE A 192 13.85 18.12 -13.94
N GLY A 193 13.48 17.83 -15.18
CA GLY A 193 13.75 18.67 -16.35
C GLY A 193 12.69 19.75 -16.57
#